data_AF-A0A317DTH5-F1
#
_entry.id   AF-A0A317DTH5-F1
#
_cell.length_a   1.000
_cell.length_b   1.000
_cell.length_c   1.000
_cell.angle_alpha   90.00
_cell.angle_beta   90.00
_cell.angle_gamma   90.00
#
_symmetry.space_group_name_H-M   'P 1'
#
loop_
_entity.id
_entity.type
_entity.pdbx_description
1 polymer ?
#
loop_
_entity_poly.entity_id
_entity_poly.type
_entity_poly.pdbx_seq_one_letter_code
_entity_poly.pdbx_strand_id
1 'polypeptide(L)'
;MSDITPIRRLEATLSVYDILGADCVCSECFASQRVDECRQPFPHRPNCALEAAETHPWILINTAIDWAMRKADPVPVAQPATSGTPT
;
A
#
# COMPACT_ATOMS: atom_id res chain seq x y z
N MET A 1 -2.35 -8.26 -21.43
CA MET A 1 -2.78 -7.57 -20.20
C MET A 1 -1.58 -6.83 -19.68
N SER A 2 -1.58 -5.51 -19.69
CA SER A 2 -0.46 -4.72 -19.17
C SER A 2 -0.32 -4.97 -17.67
N ASP A 3 0.86 -5.39 -17.22
CA ASP A 3 1.15 -5.54 -15.79
C ASP A 3 0.94 -4.19 -15.09
N ILE A 4 -0.17 -4.08 -14.35
CA ILE A 4 -0.43 -2.93 -13.50
C ILE A 4 0.59 -2.99 -12.38
N THR A 5 1.52 -2.04 -12.35
CA THR A 5 2.51 -1.96 -11.28
C THR A 5 1.81 -1.74 -9.94
N PRO A 6 2.40 -2.20 -8.82
CA PRO A 6 1.84 -1.96 -7.48
C PRO A 6 1.49 -0.49 -7.20
N ILE A 7 2.26 0.45 -7.76
CA ILE A 7 1.98 1.90 -7.70
C ILE A 7 0.65 2.25 -8.36
N ARG A 8 0.39 1.79 -9.59
CA ARG A 8 -0.86 2.12 -10.30
C ARG A 8 -2.08 1.53 -9.58
N ARG A 9 -1.90 0.36 -8.96
CA ARG A 9 -2.95 -0.26 -8.15
C ARG A 9 -3.20 0.53 -6.84
N LEU A 10 -2.14 1.09 -6.25
CA LEU A 10 -2.23 1.99 -5.11
C LEU A 10 -2.98 3.28 -5.46
N GLU A 11 -2.61 3.94 -6.56
CA GLU A 11 -3.27 5.18 -7.00
C GLU A 11 -4.78 4.97 -7.20
N ALA A 12 -5.17 3.88 -7.87
CA ALA A 12 -6.58 3.54 -8.02
C ALA A 12 -7.28 3.27 -6.68
N THR A 13 -6.58 2.66 -5.71
CA THR A 13 -7.13 2.40 -4.38
C THR A 13 -7.29 3.70 -3.59
N LEU A 14 -6.30 4.58 -3.62
CA LEU A 14 -6.35 5.89 -2.94
C LEU A 14 -7.33 6.87 -3.59
N SER A 15 -7.75 6.64 -4.85
CA SER A 15 -8.87 7.41 -5.43
C SER A 15 -10.25 7.01 -4.91
N VAL A 16 -10.36 5.85 -4.26
CA VAL A 16 -11.62 5.32 -3.68
C VAL A 16 -11.64 5.50 -2.16
N TYR A 17 -10.47 5.44 -1.53
CA TYR A 17 -10.34 5.43 -0.09
C TYR A 17 -9.43 6.55 0.41
N ASP A 18 -9.98 7.40 1.26
CA ASP A 18 -9.21 8.37 2.04
C ASP A 18 -8.59 7.70 3.27
N ILE A 19 -7.41 8.15 3.66
CA ILE A 19 -6.73 7.68 4.87
C ILE A 19 -6.67 8.82 5.89
N LEU A 20 -7.36 8.63 7.03
CA LEU A 20 -7.45 9.59 8.12
C LEU A 20 -6.89 8.96 9.40
N GLY A 21 -5.61 9.21 9.68
CA GLY A 21 -4.94 8.61 10.82
C GLY A 21 -4.88 7.08 10.70
N ALA A 22 -5.58 6.38 11.60
CA ALA A 22 -5.66 4.92 11.61
C ALA A 22 -6.87 4.35 10.85
N ASP A 23 -7.66 5.22 10.22
CA ASP A 23 -8.90 4.86 9.53
C ASP A 23 -8.76 4.99 8.01
N CYS A 24 -9.29 4.01 7.29
CA CYS A 24 -9.51 4.03 5.86
C CYS A 24 -10.99 4.28 5.60
N VAL A 25 -11.33 5.29 4.80
CA VAL A 25 -12.68 5.81 4.64
C VAL A 25 -13.07 5.77 3.17
N CYS A 26 -14.22 5.19 2.84
CA CYS A 26 -14.73 5.21 1.47
C CYS A 26 -15.19 6.63 1.10
N SER A 27 -14.75 7.13 -0.05
CA SER A 27 -15.08 8.46 -0.56
C SER A 27 -16.56 8.66 -0.87
N GLU A 28 -17.31 7.59 -1.11
CA GLU A 28 -18.74 7.65 -1.48
C GLU A 28 -19.66 7.44 -0.28
N CYS A 29 -19.48 6.33 0.46
CA CYS A 29 -20.42 5.97 1.53
C CYS A 29 -19.97 6.39 2.93
N PHE A 30 -18.74 6.91 3.09
CA PHE A 30 -18.14 7.29 4.37
C PHE A 30 -18.18 6.17 5.42
N ALA A 31 -18.24 4.91 4.99
CA ALA A 31 -17.87 3.80 5.86
C ALA A 31 -16.37 3.90 6.16
N SER A 32 -16.00 3.50 7.37
CA SER A 32 -14.61 3.51 7.82
C SER A 32 -14.20 2.12 8.30
N GLN A 33 -12.94 1.77 8.08
CA GLN A 33 -12.30 0.58 8.62
C GLN A 33 -10.99 0.97 9.30
N ARG A 34 -10.82 0.55 10.55
CA ARG A 34 -9.58 0.78 11.28
C ARG A 34 -8.47 -0.15 10.79
N VAL A 35 -7.22 0.28 10.93
CA VAL A 35 -6.05 -0.52 10.51
C VAL A 35 -5.91 -1.87 11.24
N ASP A 36 -6.40 -1.96 12.48
CA ASP A 36 -6.42 -3.21 13.27
C ASP A 36 -7.45 -4.23 12.74
N GLU A 37 -8.38 -3.80 11.89
CA GLU A 37 -9.38 -4.62 11.21
C GLU A 37 -8.99 -4.97 9.77
N CYS A 38 -7.76 -4.66 9.34
CA CYS A 38 -7.30 -4.75 7.93
C CYS A 38 -7.48 -6.11 7.24
N ARG A 39 -7.70 -7.19 7.99
CA ARG A 39 -7.94 -8.55 7.46
C ARG A 39 -9.41 -8.82 7.15
N GLN A 40 -10.32 -7.96 7.60
CA GLN A 40 -11.73 -8.07 7.25
C GLN A 40 -11.99 -7.33 5.93
N PRO A 41 -12.98 -7.77 5.14
CA PRO A 41 -13.44 -7.00 4.00
C PRO A 41 -13.89 -5.60 4.42
N PHE A 42 -13.66 -4.61 3.56
CA PHE A 42 -14.06 -3.23 3.82
C PHE A 42 -15.58 -3.13 3.98
N PRO A 43 -16.09 -2.53 5.07
CA PRO A 43 -17.50 -2.59 5.44
C PRO A 43 -18.31 -1.49 4.74
N HIS A 44 -18.41 -1.52 3.41
CA HIS A 44 -19.24 -0.58 2.65
C HIS A 44 -20.68 -0.55 3.19
N ARG A 45 -21.30 0.64 3.20
CA ARG A 45 -22.74 0.75 3.51
C ARG A 45 -23.58 0.19 2.37
N PRO A 46 -24.82 -0.29 2.64
CA PRO A 46 -25.70 -0.79 1.58
C PRO A 46 -25.91 0.24 0.46
N ASN A 47 -25.87 -0.23 -0.79
CA ASN A 47 -26.00 0.57 -2.02
C ASN A 47 -24.83 1.55 -2.27
N CYS A 48 -23.65 1.32 -1.68
CA CYS A 48 -22.47 2.08 -2.05
C CYS A 48 -22.13 1.84 -3.54
N ALA A 49 -21.95 2.92 -4.32
CA ALA A 49 -21.57 2.85 -5.73
C ALA A 49 -20.19 2.16 -5.95
N LEU A 50 -19.39 2.04 -4.88
CA LEU A 50 -18.06 1.43 -4.88
C LEU A 50 -17.99 0.12 -4.10
N GLU A 51 -19.12 -0.55 -3.85
CA GLU A 51 -19.14 -1.87 -3.20
C GLU A 51 -18.29 -2.92 -3.96
N ALA A 52 -18.15 -2.76 -5.27
CA ALA A 52 -17.31 -3.61 -6.12
C ALA A 52 -15.80 -3.23 -6.13
N ALA A 53 -15.39 -2.21 -5.38
CA ALA A 53 -13.99 -1.78 -5.30
C ALA A 53 -13.12 -2.79 -4.50
N GLU A 54 -11.83 -2.46 -4.34
CA GLU A 54 -10.90 -3.29 -3.56
C GLU A 54 -11.46 -3.57 -2.17
N THR A 55 -11.53 -4.85 -1.81
CA THR A 55 -12.17 -5.30 -0.57
C THR A 55 -11.22 -5.25 0.61
N HIS A 56 -9.92 -5.17 0.38
CA HIS A 56 -8.90 -5.09 1.44
C HIS A 56 -7.92 -3.94 1.18
N PRO A 57 -8.39 -2.67 1.26
CA PRO A 57 -7.58 -1.51 0.89
C PRO A 57 -6.30 -1.40 1.72
N TRP A 58 -6.36 -1.70 3.02
CA TRP A 58 -5.18 -1.70 3.90
C TRP A 58 -4.09 -2.67 3.46
N ILE A 59 -4.46 -3.88 3.03
CA ILE A 59 -3.48 -4.88 2.56
C ILE A 59 -2.79 -4.37 1.30
N LEU A 60 -3.55 -3.78 0.38
CA LEU A 60 -3.02 -3.23 -0.86
C LEU A 60 -2.09 -2.04 -0.59
N ILE A 61 -2.52 -1.12 0.26
CA ILE A 61 -1.71 0.05 0.68
C ILE A 61 -0.39 -0.42 1.27
N ASN A 62 -0.41 -1.36 2.22
CA ASN A 62 0.80 -1.89 2.83
C ASN A 62 1.71 -2.60 1.81
N THR A 63 1.14 -3.36 0.88
CA THR A 63 1.89 -4.04 -0.18
C THR A 63 2.61 -3.04 -1.08
N ALA A 64 1.95 -1.94 -1.44
CA ALA A 64 2.52 -0.91 -2.29
C ALA A 64 3.62 -0.11 -1.56
N ILE A 65 3.42 0.22 -0.28
CA ILE A 65 4.45 0.87 0.56
C ILE A 65 5.68 -0.04 0.68
N ASP A 66 5.49 -1.31 1.02
CA ASP A 66 6.58 -2.29 1.14
C ASP A 66 7.35 -2.49 -0.18
N TRP A 67 6.63 -2.54 -1.30
CA TRP A 67 7.25 -2.54 -2.62
C TRP A 67 8.07 -1.27 -2.89
N ALA A 68 7.53 -0.09 -2.56
CA ALA A 68 8.22 1.19 -2.76
C ALA A 68 9.48 1.29 -1.89
N MET A 69 9.40 0.86 -0.63
CA MET A 69 10.54 0.84 0.29
C MET A 69 11.66 -0.07 -0.22
N ARG A 70 11.34 -1.28 -0.70
CA ARG A 70 12.34 -2.18 -1.32
C ARG A 70 13.01 -1.61 -2.57
N LYS A 71 12.33 -0.72 -3.29
CA LYS A 71 12.90 -0.03 -4.47
C LYS A 71 13.72 1.20 -4.08
N ALA A 72 13.35 1.86 -2.99
CA ALA A 72 14.01 3.04 -2.47
C ALA A 72 15.30 2.72 -1.69
N ASP A 73 15.55 1.46 -1.35
CA ASP A 73 16.74 1.00 -0.64
C ASP A 73 17.86 0.66 -1.65
N PRO A 74 18.83 1.55 -1.95
CA PRO A 74 20.03 1.14 -2.64
C PRO A 74 20.81 0.26 -1.66
N VAL A 75 20.89 -1.05 -1.95
CA VAL A 75 21.89 -1.92 -1.33
C VAL A 75 23.23 -1.16 -1.39
N PRO A 76 23.87 -0.83 -0.25
CA PRO A 76 25.20 -0.23 -0.30
C PRO A 76 26.08 -1.21 -1.05
N VAL A 77 26.66 -0.78 -2.17
CA VAL A 77 27.71 -1.55 -2.85
C VAL A 77 28.74 -1.87 -1.78
N ALA A 78 28.89 -3.16 -1.46
CA ALA A 78 29.93 -3.61 -0.55
C ALA A 78 31.24 -3.01 -1.06
N GLN A 79 31.81 -2.06 -0.32
CA GLN A 79 33.08 -1.47 -0.69
C GLN A 79 34.10 -2.61 -0.77
N PRO A 80 34.87 -2.74 -1.86
CA PRO A 80 35.90 -3.75 -1.92
C PRO A 80 36.82 -3.53 -0.73
N ALA A 81 37.04 -4.61 0.05
CA ALA A 81 37.97 -4.60 1.15
C ALA A 81 39.31 -4.08 0.62
N THR A 82 39.70 -2.89 1.07
CA THR A 82 41.05 -2.41 0.85
C THR A 82 41.93 -3.27 1.74
N SER A 83 42.48 -4.33 1.15
CA SER A 83 43.57 -5.10 1.74
C SER A 83 44.75 -4.15 1.90
N GLY A 84 44.83 -3.50 3.06
CA GLY A 84 46.03 -2.81 3.49
C GLY A 84 47.15 -3.82 3.61
N THR A 85 48.14 -3.73 2.74
CA THR A 85 49.40 -4.46 2.86
C THR A 85 50.11 -3.94 4.13
N PRO A 86 50.36 -4.79 5.15
CA PRO A 86 51.20 -4.39 6.26
C PRO A 86 52.64 -4.22 5.74
N THR A 87 53.27 -3.12 6.13
CA THR A 87 54.69 -2.82 5.87
C THR A 87 55.58 -3.53 6.88
#